data_AF-A0AA89BI10-F1
#
_entry.id   AF-A0AA89BI10-F1
#
_cell.length_a   1.000
_cell.length_b   1.000
_cell.length_c   1.000
_cell.angle_alpha   90.00
_cell.angle_beta   90.00
_cell.angle_gamma   90.00
#
_symmetry.space_group_name_H-M   'P 1'
#
loop_
_entity.id
_entity.type
_entity.pdbx_description
1 polymer ?
#
loop_
_entity_poly.entity_id
_entity_poly.type
_entity_poly.pdbx_seq_one_letter_code
_entity_poly.pdbx_strand_id
1 'polypeptide(L)'
;MAFGNYKSFSLVFLAVAALAFASNDAEAQVNPFCNTATDKALCTSMVNEAKTQKEATVNAISFTLEKAKLMKPMVDGLMGTLPKILSLVSKDSLVQTCNDNYESTVDDLAGAIEDINTGDKFNSVPTKLSAVGLTDCADSLKDFNVVSPLGKLNDEINNYASSCLAVARQITSACKHGYEDFVSCGCFDWPSISVASEP
;
A
#
# COMPACT_ATOMS: atom_id res chain seq x y z
N MET A 1 1.65 70.51 -42.77
CA MET A 1 1.94 70.29 -41.34
C MET A 1 1.23 69.01 -40.91
N ALA A 2 1.99 68.11 -40.31
CA ALA A 2 1.64 66.75 -39.93
C ALA A 2 0.91 66.69 -38.58
N PHE A 3 0.00 65.72 -38.41
CA PHE A 3 -0.38 64.97 -37.21
C PHE A 3 -1.41 63.93 -37.70
N GLY A 4 -1.34 62.63 -37.49
CA GLY A 4 -0.52 61.77 -36.64
C GLY A 4 -1.29 60.46 -36.48
N ASN A 5 -0.63 59.34 -36.69
CA ASN A 5 -1.16 57.97 -36.69
C ASN A 5 -1.84 57.55 -35.37
N TYR A 6 -3.00 56.89 -35.44
CA TYR A 6 -3.53 56.08 -34.34
C TYR A 6 -4.46 54.97 -34.83
N LYS A 7 -3.89 53.92 -35.43
CA LYS A 7 -4.58 52.64 -35.62
C LYS A 7 -3.58 51.49 -35.53
N SER A 8 -3.16 51.11 -34.31
CA SER A 8 -2.42 49.84 -34.11
C SER A 8 -2.29 49.35 -32.66
N PHE A 9 -3.09 49.83 -31.71
CA PHE A 9 -2.96 49.45 -30.29
C PHE A 9 -4.18 48.67 -29.75
N SER A 10 -4.73 47.73 -30.52
CA SER A 10 -5.87 46.94 -30.01
C SER A 10 -6.01 45.54 -30.62
N LEU A 11 -4.90 44.85 -30.89
CA LEU A 11 -4.94 43.41 -31.23
C LEU A 11 -3.91 42.55 -30.47
N VAL A 12 -3.03 43.16 -29.67
CA VAL A 12 -2.04 42.39 -28.89
C VAL A 12 -2.61 41.87 -27.56
N PHE A 13 -3.68 42.48 -27.04
CA PHE A 13 -4.26 42.07 -25.75
C PHE A 13 -5.21 40.87 -25.81
N LEU A 14 -5.61 40.39 -26.99
CA LEU A 14 -6.56 39.27 -27.14
C LEU A 14 -5.88 37.90 -27.31
N ALA A 15 -4.56 37.85 -27.50
CA ALA A 15 -3.81 36.60 -27.64
C ALA A 15 -3.28 36.03 -26.31
N VAL A 16 -3.27 36.82 -25.22
CA VAL A 16 -2.71 36.38 -23.92
C VAL A 16 -3.76 35.75 -23.00
N ALA A 17 -5.06 35.98 -23.23
CA ALA A 17 -6.13 35.39 -22.41
C ALA A 17 -6.45 33.92 -22.75
N ALA A 18 -5.98 33.40 -23.89
CA ALA A 18 -6.22 32.01 -24.31
C ALA A 18 -5.23 30.99 -23.73
N LEU A 19 -4.14 31.44 -23.09
CA LEU A 19 -3.13 30.56 -22.49
C LEU A 19 -3.35 30.31 -20.98
N ALA A 20 -4.41 30.86 -20.40
CA ALA A 20 -4.67 30.77 -18.96
C ALA A 20 -5.61 29.60 -18.53
N PHE A 21 -6.10 28.79 -19.47
CA PHE A 21 -7.04 27.69 -19.18
C PHE A 21 -6.52 26.29 -19.55
N ALA A 22 -5.19 26.11 -19.56
CA ALA A 22 -4.59 24.78 -19.51
C ALA A 22 -4.07 24.49 -18.09
N SER A 23 -4.87 24.79 -17.06
CA SER A 23 -4.78 24.05 -15.81
C SER A 23 -5.36 22.67 -16.09
N ASN A 24 -4.56 21.80 -16.70
CA ASN A 24 -4.73 20.37 -16.47
C ASN A 24 -4.48 20.21 -14.97
N ASP A 25 -5.54 20.21 -14.17
CA ASP A 25 -5.56 19.41 -12.97
C ASP A 25 -5.16 18.01 -13.46
N ALA A 26 -3.88 17.71 -13.36
CA ALA A 26 -3.40 16.35 -13.50
C ALA A 26 -4.00 15.62 -12.31
N GLU A 27 -5.27 15.21 -12.42
CA GLU A 27 -5.82 14.14 -11.62
C GLU A 27 -4.81 13.02 -11.79
N ALA A 28 -4.05 12.76 -10.73
CA ALA A 28 -3.01 11.74 -10.73
C ALA A 28 -3.66 10.47 -11.28
N GLN A 29 -3.20 10.03 -12.45
CA GLN A 29 -3.82 8.93 -13.17
C GLN A 29 -3.84 7.72 -12.25
N VAL A 30 -5.02 7.33 -11.78
CA VAL A 30 -5.18 6.20 -10.85
C VAL A 30 -4.73 4.94 -11.58
N ASN A 31 -3.80 4.20 -10.97
CA ASN A 31 -3.34 2.95 -11.55
C ASN A 31 -4.53 1.96 -11.64
N PRO A 32 -4.70 1.23 -12.76
CA PRO A 32 -5.82 0.30 -12.93
C PRO A 32 -5.93 -0.77 -11.84
N PHE A 33 -4.82 -1.15 -11.21
CA PHE A 33 -4.79 -2.11 -10.10
C PHE A 33 -5.33 -1.54 -8.78
N CYS A 34 -5.62 -0.23 -8.72
CA CYS A 34 -6.03 0.50 -7.52
C CYS A 34 -7.48 0.96 -7.55
N ASN A 35 -8.28 0.51 -8.52
CA ASN A 35 -9.65 0.99 -8.71
C ASN A 35 -10.57 0.73 -7.51
N THR A 36 -10.34 -0.36 -6.77
CA THR A 36 -11.13 -0.74 -5.60
C THR A 36 -10.52 -0.29 -4.27
N ALA A 37 -9.38 0.41 -4.29
CA ALA A 37 -8.74 0.92 -3.08
C ALA A 37 -9.53 2.11 -2.52
N THR A 38 -9.66 2.17 -1.20
CA THR A 38 -10.25 3.33 -0.50
C THR A 38 -9.42 4.58 -0.75
N ASP A 39 -8.10 4.47 -0.64
CA ASP A 39 -7.15 5.52 -1.02
C ASP A 39 -6.45 5.14 -2.33
N LYS A 40 -7.01 5.64 -3.43
CA LYS A 40 -6.52 5.36 -4.78
C LYS A 40 -5.16 5.99 -5.05
N ALA A 41 -4.88 7.16 -4.46
CA ALA A 41 -3.62 7.88 -4.66
C ALA A 41 -2.47 7.15 -3.94
N LEU A 42 -2.71 6.76 -2.68
CA LEU A 42 -1.78 5.95 -1.92
C LEU A 42 -1.51 4.62 -2.62
N CYS A 43 -2.56 3.87 -2.98
CA CYS A 43 -2.40 2.62 -3.69
C CYS A 43 -1.59 2.79 -4.99
N THR A 44 -1.88 3.84 -5.78
CA THR A 44 -1.16 4.12 -7.03
C THR A 44 0.33 4.35 -6.78
N SER A 45 0.69 5.07 -5.71
CA SER A 45 2.08 5.23 -5.30
C SER A 45 2.71 3.91 -4.85
N MET A 46 1.96 3.02 -4.20
CA MET A 46 2.45 1.74 -3.68
C MET A 46 2.73 0.72 -4.79
N VAL A 47 1.90 0.67 -5.84
CA VAL A 47 2.08 -0.28 -6.94
C VAL A 47 3.19 0.13 -7.91
N ASN A 48 3.64 1.39 -7.87
CA ASN A 48 4.82 1.93 -8.58
C ASN A 48 4.97 1.47 -10.04
N GLU A 49 4.14 2.00 -10.94
CA GLU A 49 4.17 1.71 -12.38
C GLU A 49 4.14 0.22 -12.78
N ALA A 50 3.65 -0.65 -11.88
CA ALA A 50 3.51 -2.07 -12.17
C ALA A 50 2.78 -2.31 -13.49
N LYS A 51 3.23 -3.32 -14.23
CA LYS A 51 2.68 -3.73 -15.53
C LYS A 51 1.78 -4.95 -15.41
N THR A 52 2.02 -5.76 -14.38
CA THR A 52 1.23 -6.96 -14.10
C THR A 52 0.59 -6.87 -12.73
N GLN A 53 -0.50 -7.59 -12.56
CA GLN A 53 -1.23 -7.68 -11.30
C GLN A 53 -0.38 -8.34 -10.19
N LYS A 54 0.46 -9.33 -10.55
CA LYS A 54 1.44 -9.94 -9.63
C LYS A 54 2.45 -8.90 -9.15
N GLU A 55 3.06 -8.17 -10.07
CA GLU A 55 4.00 -7.09 -9.77
C GLU A 55 3.36 -5.99 -8.92
N ALA A 56 2.14 -5.55 -9.25
CA ALA A 56 1.41 -4.55 -8.47
C ALA A 56 1.19 -5.00 -7.02
N THR A 57 0.80 -6.27 -6.84
CA THR A 57 0.59 -6.85 -5.52
C THR A 57 1.91 -6.93 -4.74
N VAL A 58 2.99 -7.44 -5.35
CA VAL A 58 4.31 -7.52 -4.71
C VAL A 58 4.87 -6.14 -4.37
N ASN A 59 4.74 -5.16 -5.26
CA ASN A 59 5.19 -3.78 -5.04
C ASN A 59 4.47 -3.15 -3.85
N ALA A 60 3.14 -3.31 -3.78
CA ALA A 60 2.34 -2.80 -2.67
C ALA A 60 2.72 -3.44 -1.33
N ILE A 61 2.91 -4.78 -1.30
CA ILE A 61 3.30 -5.48 -0.07
C ILE A 61 4.72 -5.11 0.34
N SER A 62 5.65 -5.01 -0.62
CA SER A 62 7.04 -4.62 -0.36
C SER A 62 7.12 -3.20 0.19
N PHE A 63 6.35 -2.26 -0.36
CA PHE A 63 6.23 -0.90 0.18
C PHE A 63 5.78 -0.94 1.64
N THR A 64 4.73 -1.71 1.94
CA THR A 64 4.19 -1.85 3.30
C THR A 64 5.22 -2.47 4.25
N LEU A 65 5.94 -3.49 3.81
CA LEU A 65 7.00 -4.14 4.58
C LEU A 65 8.13 -3.17 4.92
N GLU A 66 8.58 -2.36 3.96
CA GLU A 66 9.59 -1.34 4.21
C GLU A 66 9.11 -0.29 5.20
N LYS A 67 7.83 0.11 5.15
CA LYS A 67 7.24 0.99 6.17
C LYS A 67 7.12 0.32 7.54
N ALA A 68 6.75 -0.94 7.60
CA ALA A 68 6.67 -1.70 8.85
C ALA A 68 8.03 -1.79 9.53
N LYS A 69 9.11 -2.04 8.78
CA LYS A 69 10.48 -2.09 9.31
C LYS A 69 10.94 -0.80 9.99
N LEU A 70 10.40 0.37 9.59
CA LEU A 70 10.69 1.64 10.26
C LEU A 70 10.18 1.71 11.70
N MET A 71 9.28 0.80 12.08
CA MET A 71 8.69 0.75 13.41
C MET A 71 9.59 0.04 14.43
N LYS A 72 10.50 -0.84 13.99
CA LYS A 72 11.39 -1.62 14.86
C LYS A 72 12.08 -0.80 15.95
N PRO A 73 12.77 0.33 15.65
CA PRO A 73 13.42 1.12 16.70
C PRO A 73 12.43 1.71 17.72
N MET A 74 11.17 1.92 17.35
CA MET A 74 10.14 2.41 18.28
C MET A 74 9.65 1.31 19.21
N VAL A 75 9.49 0.09 18.68
CA VAL A 75 9.16 -1.09 19.49
C VAL A 75 10.32 -1.42 20.44
N ASP A 76 11.56 -1.41 19.95
CA ASP A 76 12.76 -1.66 20.78
C ASP A 76 12.96 -0.61 21.87
N GLY A 77 12.64 0.65 21.56
CA GLY A 77 12.73 1.76 22.50
C GLY A 77 11.56 1.85 23.49
N LEU A 78 10.53 1.02 23.35
CA LEU A 78 9.27 1.16 24.07
C LEU A 78 9.46 1.12 25.58
N MET A 79 10.30 0.20 26.09
CA MET A 79 10.56 0.06 27.51
C MET A 79 10.97 1.38 28.20
N GLY A 80 11.74 2.21 27.48
CA GLY A 80 12.21 3.51 27.98
C GLY A 80 11.14 4.61 28.00
N THR A 81 10.06 4.46 27.23
CA THR A 81 8.97 5.45 27.14
C THR A 81 7.80 5.12 28.07
N LEU A 82 7.76 3.90 28.64
CA LEU A 82 6.69 3.46 29.51
C LEU A 82 6.67 4.19 30.86
N PRO A 83 5.48 4.64 31.34
CA PRO A 83 5.32 5.32 32.62
C PRO A 83 5.96 4.56 33.79
N LYS A 84 6.62 5.28 34.70
CA LYS A 84 7.24 4.69 35.90
C LYS A 84 6.24 4.09 36.88
N ILE A 85 4.96 4.48 36.78
CA ILE A 85 3.87 3.96 37.61
C ILE A 85 3.53 2.50 37.28
N LEU A 86 3.87 2.04 36.07
CA LEU A 86 3.66 0.65 35.67
C LEU A 86 4.67 -0.26 36.39
N SER A 87 4.17 -1.40 36.88
CA SER A 87 5.02 -2.45 37.42
C SER A 87 5.97 -3.00 36.34
N LEU A 88 7.13 -3.52 36.73
CA LEU A 88 8.09 -4.11 35.79
C LEU A 88 7.43 -5.22 34.95
N VAL A 89 6.63 -6.07 35.58
CA VAL A 89 5.89 -7.16 34.92
C VAL A 89 4.93 -6.62 33.86
N SER A 90 4.19 -5.54 34.16
CA SER A 90 3.29 -4.91 33.18
C SER A 90 4.05 -4.32 32.00
N LYS A 91 5.23 -3.73 32.26
CA LYS A 91 6.08 -3.18 31.20
C LYS A 91 6.63 -4.28 30.30
N ASP A 92 7.16 -5.35 30.88
CA ASP A 92 7.70 -6.48 30.13
C ASP A 92 6.62 -7.12 29.25
N SER A 93 5.42 -7.35 29.81
CA SER A 93 4.27 -7.87 29.05
C SER A 93 3.90 -6.96 27.88
N LEU A 94 3.87 -5.64 28.09
CA LEU A 94 3.51 -4.68 27.05
C LEU A 94 4.57 -4.61 25.94
N VAL A 95 5.85 -4.61 26.31
CA VAL A 95 6.97 -4.66 25.36
C VAL A 95 6.94 -5.97 24.58
N GLN A 96 6.64 -7.08 25.22
CA GLN A 96 6.52 -8.38 24.57
C GLN A 96 5.38 -8.39 23.55
N THR A 97 4.16 -7.97 23.94
CA THR A 97 3.01 -7.87 23.01
C THR A 97 3.33 -7.03 21.78
N CYS A 98 4.04 -5.90 21.97
CA CYS A 98 4.44 -5.05 20.85
C CYS A 98 5.52 -5.67 19.95
N ASN A 99 6.46 -6.45 20.51
CA ASN A 99 7.41 -7.21 19.69
C ASN A 99 6.71 -8.32 18.93
N ASP A 100 5.86 -9.11 19.58
CA ASP A 100 5.17 -10.24 18.97
C ASP A 100 4.25 -9.79 17.81
N ASN A 101 3.49 -8.69 17.98
CA ASN A 101 2.71 -8.10 16.87
C ASN A 101 3.60 -7.56 15.75
N TYR A 102 4.73 -6.92 16.07
CA TYR A 102 5.66 -6.41 15.05
C TYR A 102 6.24 -7.54 14.21
N GLU A 103 6.73 -8.59 14.87
CA GLU A 103 7.31 -9.77 14.21
C GLU A 103 6.25 -10.46 13.35
N SER A 104 5.05 -10.66 13.89
CA SER A 104 3.92 -11.23 13.14
C SER A 104 3.58 -10.40 11.90
N THR A 105 3.54 -9.07 12.02
CA THR A 105 3.30 -8.16 10.88
C THR A 105 4.37 -8.32 9.80
N VAL A 106 5.64 -8.34 10.18
CA VAL A 106 6.75 -8.48 9.23
C VAL A 106 6.73 -9.85 8.56
N ASP A 107 6.48 -10.91 9.32
CA ASP A 107 6.42 -12.28 8.84
C ASP A 107 5.22 -12.52 7.91
N ASP A 108 4.06 -11.92 8.19
CA ASP A 108 2.91 -12.02 7.32
C ASP A 108 3.09 -11.27 6.00
N LEU A 109 3.72 -10.10 6.02
CA LEU A 109 4.07 -9.36 4.80
C LEU A 109 5.12 -10.12 3.96
N ALA A 110 6.18 -10.62 4.60
CA ALA A 110 7.23 -11.38 3.92
C ALA A 110 6.68 -12.71 3.38
N GLY A 111 5.91 -13.44 4.18
CA GLY A 111 5.26 -14.68 3.78
C GLY A 111 4.24 -14.47 2.67
N ALA A 112 3.52 -13.35 2.64
CA ALA A 112 2.62 -13.03 1.53
C ALA A 112 3.39 -12.83 0.21
N ILE A 113 4.57 -12.20 0.23
CA ILE A 113 5.43 -12.08 -0.95
C ILE A 113 5.91 -13.47 -1.41
N GLU A 114 6.31 -14.33 -0.47
CA GLU A 114 6.71 -15.71 -0.77
C GLU A 114 5.57 -16.53 -1.39
N ASP A 115 4.36 -16.44 -0.83
CA ASP A 115 3.15 -17.12 -1.33
C ASP A 115 2.83 -16.68 -2.78
N ILE A 116 3.07 -15.41 -3.13
CA ILE A 116 2.90 -14.88 -4.50
C ILE A 116 4.00 -15.39 -5.45
N ASN A 117 5.22 -15.49 -4.96
CA ASN A 117 6.36 -15.88 -5.78
C ASN A 117 6.38 -17.38 -6.07
N THR A 118 5.97 -18.20 -5.10
CA THR A 118 5.84 -19.66 -5.21
C THR A 118 4.54 -20.09 -5.89
N GLY A 119 3.53 -19.20 -6.01
CA GLY A 119 2.30 -19.40 -6.79
C GLY A 119 1.33 -20.45 -6.25
N ASP A 120 1.80 -21.39 -5.43
CA ASP A 120 1.01 -22.47 -4.84
C ASP A 120 0.05 -21.98 -3.74
N LYS A 121 0.30 -20.77 -3.21
CA LYS A 121 -0.37 -20.23 -2.02
C LYS A 121 -0.96 -18.85 -2.22
N PHE A 122 -1.24 -18.44 -3.47
CA PHE A 122 -1.82 -17.11 -3.71
C PHE A 122 -3.11 -16.84 -2.89
N ASN A 123 -3.91 -17.88 -2.64
CA ASN A 123 -5.14 -17.79 -1.86
C ASN A 123 -4.93 -17.45 -0.37
N SER A 124 -3.73 -17.66 0.22
CA SER A 124 -3.44 -17.23 1.61
C SER A 124 -3.04 -15.76 1.73
N VAL A 125 -2.68 -15.11 0.63
CA VAL A 125 -2.25 -13.70 0.62
C VAL A 125 -3.28 -12.78 1.28
N PRO A 126 -4.59 -12.81 0.94
CA PRO A 126 -5.56 -11.93 1.59
C PRO A 126 -5.71 -12.18 3.09
N THR A 127 -5.53 -13.43 3.55
CA THR A 127 -5.58 -13.77 4.97
C THR A 127 -4.41 -13.15 5.70
N LYS A 128 -3.18 -13.30 5.18
CA LYS A 128 -1.98 -12.67 5.73
C LYS A 128 -2.09 -11.15 5.78
N LEU A 129 -2.52 -10.53 4.67
CA LEU A 129 -2.70 -9.08 4.61
C LEU A 129 -3.78 -8.56 5.54
N SER A 130 -4.77 -9.38 5.92
CA SER A 130 -5.79 -8.99 6.90
C SER A 130 -5.30 -9.08 8.35
N ALA A 131 -4.19 -9.80 8.60
CA ALA A 131 -3.57 -9.93 9.92
C ALA A 131 -2.47 -8.89 10.16
N VAL A 132 -2.00 -8.20 9.11
CA VAL A 132 -1.01 -7.12 9.20
C VAL A 132 -1.53 -5.99 10.09
N GLY A 133 -0.75 -5.64 11.11
CA GLY A 133 -1.07 -4.57 12.04
C GLY A 133 -0.46 -4.78 13.43
N LEU A 134 -0.50 -3.71 14.22
CA LEU A 134 -0.05 -3.65 15.62
C LEU A 134 -1.22 -3.33 16.54
N THR A 135 -2.42 -3.80 16.20
CA THR A 135 -3.65 -3.45 16.92
C THR A 135 -3.55 -3.84 18.39
N ASP A 136 -3.08 -5.05 18.73
CA ASP A 136 -2.98 -5.47 20.13
C ASP A 136 -1.96 -4.63 20.90
N CYS A 137 -0.85 -4.27 20.26
CA CYS A 137 0.14 -3.35 20.82
C CYS A 137 -0.45 -1.95 21.06
N ALA A 138 -1.13 -1.39 20.06
CA ALA A 138 -1.72 -0.06 20.12
C ALA A 138 -2.82 0.03 21.19
N ASP A 139 -3.67 -0.99 21.27
CA ASP A 139 -4.73 -1.09 22.27
C ASP A 139 -4.13 -1.26 23.68
N SER A 140 -3.13 -2.14 23.84
CA SER A 140 -2.44 -2.30 25.12
C SER A 140 -1.79 -1.00 25.59
N LEU A 141 -1.14 -0.25 24.69
CA LEU A 141 -0.56 1.06 25.03
C LEU A 141 -1.63 2.07 25.47
N LYS A 142 -2.77 2.08 24.78
CA LYS A 142 -3.90 2.94 25.11
C LYS A 142 -4.51 2.61 26.47
N ASP A 143 -4.66 1.32 26.79
CA ASP A 143 -5.18 0.86 28.09
C ASP A 143 -4.32 1.33 29.27
N PHE A 144 -3.00 1.41 29.05
CA PHE A 144 -2.05 1.96 30.03
C PHE A 144 -1.86 3.48 29.92
N ASN A 145 -2.68 4.18 29.13
CA ASN A 145 -2.60 5.63 28.87
C ASN A 145 -1.21 6.08 28.38
N VAL A 146 -0.54 5.23 27.61
CA VAL A 146 0.78 5.53 27.03
C VAL A 146 0.57 6.22 25.69
N VAL A 147 1.00 7.48 25.61
CA VAL A 147 1.04 8.22 24.35
C VAL A 147 2.29 7.76 23.58
N SER A 148 2.07 7.10 22.45
CA SER A 148 3.14 6.56 21.61
C SER A 148 2.88 6.88 20.13
N PRO A 149 3.93 7.17 19.34
CA PRO A 149 3.80 7.27 17.88
C PRO A 149 3.35 5.95 17.23
N LEU A 150 3.46 4.81 17.93
CA LEU A 150 3.06 3.49 17.42
C LEU A 150 1.58 3.43 17.05
N GLY A 151 0.69 4.13 17.76
CA GLY A 151 -0.74 4.14 17.43
C GLY A 151 -1.01 4.75 16.05
N LYS A 152 -0.39 5.90 15.75
CA LYS A 152 -0.52 6.55 14.44
C LYS A 152 0.10 5.70 13.33
N LEU A 153 1.27 5.09 13.60
CA LEU A 153 1.92 4.22 12.62
C LEU A 153 1.13 2.94 12.37
N ASN A 154 0.45 2.39 13.39
CA ASN A 154 -0.49 1.29 13.21
C ASN A 154 -1.61 1.67 12.23
N ASP A 155 -2.19 2.86 12.37
CA ASP A 155 -3.21 3.34 11.43
C ASP A 155 -2.65 3.46 10.00
N GLU A 156 -1.43 3.97 9.85
CA GLU A 156 -0.76 4.04 8.54
C GLU A 156 -0.51 2.65 7.94
N ILE A 157 0.00 1.70 8.72
CA ILE A 157 0.20 0.32 8.29
C ILE A 157 -1.13 -0.34 7.89
N ASN A 158 -2.20 -0.15 8.66
CA ASN A 158 -3.52 -0.67 8.34
C ASN A 158 -4.05 -0.10 7.01
N ASN A 159 -3.80 1.17 6.73
CA ASN A 159 -4.15 1.79 5.44
C ASN A 159 -3.36 1.20 4.27
N TYR A 160 -2.05 0.95 4.47
CA TYR A 160 -1.23 0.28 3.47
C TYR A 160 -1.70 -1.17 3.24
N ALA A 161 -1.93 -1.94 4.31
CA ALA A 161 -2.43 -3.30 4.25
C ALA A 161 -3.79 -3.39 3.54
N SER A 162 -4.70 -2.47 3.82
CA SER A 162 -5.99 -2.34 3.11
C SER A 162 -5.79 -2.10 1.62
N SER A 163 -4.81 -1.28 1.24
CA SER A 163 -4.46 -1.02 -0.16
C SER A 163 -3.85 -2.26 -0.83
N CYS A 164 -2.96 -2.98 -0.14
CA CYS A 164 -2.45 -4.28 -0.60
C CYS A 164 -3.59 -5.28 -0.85
N LEU A 165 -4.55 -5.35 0.08
CA LEU A 165 -5.71 -6.23 0.01
C LEU A 165 -6.61 -5.87 -1.19
N ALA A 166 -6.81 -4.58 -1.45
CA ALA A 166 -7.58 -4.09 -2.59
C ALA A 166 -6.92 -4.49 -3.92
N VAL A 167 -5.59 -4.38 -4.02
CA VAL A 167 -4.84 -4.85 -5.20
C VAL A 167 -4.95 -6.38 -5.32
N ALA A 168 -4.63 -7.13 -4.26
CA ALA A 168 -4.63 -8.60 -4.27
C ALA A 168 -6.00 -9.21 -4.61
N ARG A 169 -7.10 -8.61 -4.15
CA ARG A 169 -8.46 -9.14 -4.38
C ARG A 169 -8.97 -8.94 -5.79
N GLN A 170 -8.45 -7.98 -6.57
CA GLN A 170 -8.91 -7.77 -7.95
C GLN A 170 -8.67 -9.01 -8.84
N ILE A 171 -7.63 -9.79 -8.53
CA ILE A 171 -7.32 -11.10 -9.15
C ILE A 171 -8.53 -12.05 -9.06
N THR A 172 -9.17 -12.12 -7.89
CA THR A 172 -10.29 -13.04 -7.67
C THR A 172 -11.59 -12.62 -8.35
N SER A 173 -11.75 -11.33 -8.66
CA SER A 173 -12.94 -10.80 -9.33
C SER A 173 -12.89 -10.92 -10.85
N ALA A 174 -11.69 -10.81 -11.44
CA ALA A 174 -11.48 -11.02 -12.87
C ALA A 174 -11.65 -12.51 -13.26
N CYS A 175 -11.21 -13.44 -12.41
CA CYS A 175 -11.35 -14.89 -12.67
C CYS A 175 -12.75 -15.47 -12.38
N LYS A 176 -13.65 -14.70 -11.73
CA LYS A 176 -15.00 -15.19 -11.36
C LYS A 176 -16.05 -15.08 -12.46
N HIS A 177 -15.81 -14.29 -13.51
CA HIS A 177 -16.71 -14.16 -14.65
C HIS A 177 -16.21 -15.07 -15.78
N GLY A 178 -16.62 -16.33 -15.72
CA GLY A 178 -16.26 -17.33 -16.73
C GLY A 178 -16.62 -16.88 -18.15
N TYR A 179 -15.60 -16.74 -18.99
CA TYR A 179 -15.66 -16.96 -20.43
C TYR A 179 -14.23 -17.18 -20.92
N GLU A 180 -13.91 -18.45 -21.19
CA GLU A 180 -12.88 -19.06 -22.07
C GLU A 180 -11.49 -18.45 -22.34
N ASP A 181 -11.09 -17.31 -21.78
CA ASP A 181 -9.75 -16.71 -22.01
C ASP A 181 -8.95 -16.60 -20.72
N PHE A 182 -8.48 -17.76 -20.22
CA PHE A 182 -7.45 -17.85 -19.17
C PHE A 182 -6.18 -17.05 -19.50
N VAL A 183 -5.92 -16.80 -20.79
CA VAL A 183 -4.76 -16.07 -21.31
C VAL A 183 -4.85 -14.57 -21.04
N SER A 184 -6.06 -14.00 -20.92
CA SER A 184 -6.23 -12.54 -20.77
C SER A 184 -6.13 -12.06 -19.31
N CYS A 185 -6.32 -12.95 -18.33
CA CYS A 185 -6.23 -12.60 -16.91
C CYS A 185 -4.79 -12.49 -16.37
N GLY A 186 -3.75 -12.69 -17.20
CA GLY A 186 -2.35 -12.66 -16.74
C GLY A 186 -2.00 -13.75 -15.71
N CYS A 187 -2.92 -14.69 -15.46
CA CYS A 187 -2.66 -15.90 -14.67
C CYS A 187 -1.94 -16.98 -15.49
N PHE A 188 -1.71 -16.76 -16.78
CA PHE A 188 -1.13 -17.72 -17.72
C PHE A 188 0.02 -17.11 -18.52
N ASP A 189 1.09 -16.77 -17.81
CA ASP A 189 2.44 -16.80 -18.38
C ASP A 189 3.39 -17.37 -17.33
N TRP A 190 2.98 -18.50 -16.76
CA TRP A 190 3.86 -19.32 -15.94
C TRP A 190 4.13 -20.61 -16.70
N PRO A 191 5.41 -20.95 -16.96
CA PRO A 191 5.74 -22.11 -17.74
C PRO A 191 5.15 -23.32 -17.03
N SER A 192 4.20 -23.96 -17.69
CA SER A 192 3.74 -25.29 -17.35
C SER A 192 4.98 -26.16 -17.24
N ILE A 193 5.43 -26.44 -16.01
CA ILE A 193 6.35 -27.54 -15.77
C ILE A 193 5.53 -28.78 -16.09
N SER A 194 5.70 -29.25 -17.32
CA SER A 194 5.26 -30.56 -17.75
C SER A 194 5.87 -31.56 -16.78
N VAL A 195 5.04 -32.04 -15.85
CA VAL A 195 5.36 -33.24 -15.08
C VAL A 195 5.40 -34.36 -16.11
N ALA A 196 6.60 -34.65 -16.59
CA ALA A 196 6.89 -35.85 -17.34
C ALA A 196 6.61 -37.02 -16.38
N SER A 197 5.48 -37.68 -16.59
CA SER A 197 5.28 -39.05 -16.12
C SER A 197 6.23 -39.93 -16.92
N GLU A 198 7.28 -40.41 -16.27
CA GLU A 198 8.13 -41.50 -16.78
C GLU A 198 7.98 -42.73 -15.86
N PRO A 199 8.24 -43.93 -16.42
CA PRO A 199 7.30 -45.06 -16.43
C PRO A 199 7.31 -45.97 -15.20
#